data_AF-A0A6B2E6G9-F1
#
_entry.id   AF-A0A6B2E6G9-F1
#
_cell.length_a   1.000
_cell.length_b   1.000
_cell.length_c   1.000
_cell.angle_alpha   90.00
_cell.angle_beta   90.00
_cell.angle_gamma   90.00
#
_symmetry.space_group_name_H-M   'P 1'
#
loop_
_entity.id
_entity.type
_entity.pdbx_description
1 polymer ?
#
loop_
_entity_poly.entity_id
_entity_poly.type
_entity_poly.pdbx_seq_one_letter_code
_entity_poly.pdbx_strand_id
1 'polypeptide(L)'
;MKWISVCTVIAIIVGSNNGALGSRGATVIDTLRDYYLSLEDQAWKIVNRGSGVYHPDRILKPLYKLYTMFALKNCSHELEDYELTSLDRIYEWKLLERDLMTVNNLFEVFRQELEKPLQNVDNFDELSALDFTDTVFKDKHWPIPETFDQIENIMVNQGLYYKAMVEVKDQVCSSQKAAQQVIYQLYSAISLTEL
;
A
#
# COMPACT_ATOMS: atom_id res chain seq x y z
N MET A 1 26.41 -7.13 21.11
CA MET A 1 26.50 -5.65 21.11
C MET A 1 26.55 -5.11 19.69
N LYS A 2 25.39 -4.97 19.02
CA LYS A 2 25.24 -4.35 17.68
C LYS A 2 23.82 -3.78 17.50
N TRP A 3 23.30 -3.04 18.48
CA TRP A 3 21.91 -2.54 18.47
C TRP A 3 21.79 -1.00 18.53
N ILE A 4 22.87 -0.27 18.19
CA ILE A 4 22.86 1.21 18.22
C ILE A 4 22.85 1.82 16.80
N SER A 5 22.99 1.02 15.73
CA SER A 5 23.09 1.57 14.35
C SER A 5 21.78 1.69 13.58
N VAL A 6 20.64 1.21 14.08
CA VAL A 6 19.37 1.24 13.32
C VAL A 6 18.63 2.58 13.49
N CYS A 7 18.81 3.29 14.61
CA CYS A 7 18.12 4.56 14.86
C CYS A 7 18.66 5.76 14.07
N THR A 8 19.85 5.65 13.47
CA THR A 8 20.49 6.76 12.72
C THR A 8 20.22 6.75 11.22
N VAL A 9 19.73 5.64 10.65
CA VAL A 9 19.44 5.57 9.20
C VAL A 9 18.05 6.15 8.88
N ILE A 10 17.07 6.01 9.79
CA ILE A 10 15.72 6.53 9.60
C ILE A 10 15.69 8.08 9.64
N ALA A 11 16.65 8.72 10.31
CA ALA A 11 16.76 10.18 10.35
C ALA A 11 17.37 10.81 9.08
N ILE A 12 18.03 10.03 8.21
CA ILE A 12 18.78 10.59 7.06
C ILE A 12 17.94 10.62 5.78
N ILE A 13 16.90 9.79 5.63
CA ILE A 13 16.00 9.87 4.48
C ILE A 13 15.10 11.13 4.53
N VAL A 14 14.96 11.75 5.71
CA VAL A 14 14.14 12.97 5.91
C VAL A 14 14.85 14.26 5.45
N GLY A 15 16.11 14.19 5.01
CA GLY A 15 16.96 15.37 4.85
C GLY A 15 17.24 15.88 3.43
N SER A 16 16.61 15.37 2.36
CA SER A 16 16.86 15.89 1.01
C SER A 16 15.76 15.53 0.02
N ASN A 17 14.64 16.25 0.06
CA ASN A 17 14.03 16.80 -1.14
C ASN A 17 13.04 17.91 -0.74
N ASN A 18 13.43 19.15 -1.06
CA ASN A 18 12.58 20.32 -0.93
C ASN A 18 11.37 20.18 -1.87
N GLY A 19 10.20 19.99 -1.26
CA GLY A 19 8.89 20.15 -1.87
C GLY A 19 7.92 20.50 -0.75
N ALA A 20 7.66 21.79 -0.57
CA ALA A 20 6.83 22.32 0.48
C ALA A 20 5.38 21.82 0.36
N LEU A 21 4.95 20.90 1.25
CA LEU A 21 3.56 20.72 1.73
C LEU A 21 3.43 19.59 2.79
N GLY A 22 4.39 19.47 3.72
CA GLY A 22 4.15 18.68 4.93
C GLY A 22 3.32 19.50 5.92
N SER A 23 1.99 19.33 5.91
CA SER A 23 1.17 19.92 6.97
C SER A 23 1.62 19.34 8.32
N ARG A 24 1.72 20.18 9.36
CA ARG A 24 2.16 19.77 10.70
C ARG A 24 1.26 18.63 11.20
N GLY A 25 1.77 17.40 11.20
CA GLY A 25 1.06 16.21 11.69
C GLY A 25 0.83 15.11 10.64
N ALA A 26 1.16 15.31 9.37
CA ALA A 26 1.10 14.26 8.36
C ALA A 26 2.15 13.18 8.64
N THR A 27 1.72 11.93 8.66
CA THR A 27 2.60 10.76 8.77
C THR A 27 3.22 10.42 7.42
N VAL A 28 4.22 9.54 7.40
CA VAL A 28 4.86 9.10 6.15
C VAL A 28 3.83 8.45 5.22
N ILE A 29 2.93 7.63 5.77
CA ILE A 29 1.88 6.98 4.97
C ILE A 29 0.86 8.00 4.45
N ASP A 30 0.54 9.07 5.19
CA ASP A 30 -0.34 10.15 4.69
C ASP A 30 0.30 10.86 3.50
N THR A 31 1.60 11.17 3.58
CA THR A 31 2.29 11.81 2.45
C THR A 31 2.37 10.89 1.23
N LEU A 32 2.43 9.58 1.44
CA LEU A 32 2.41 8.59 0.37
C LEU A 32 1.03 8.50 -0.28
N ARG A 33 -0.05 8.51 0.51
CA ARG A 33 -1.44 8.57 0.04
C ARG A 33 -1.70 9.83 -0.78
N ASP A 34 -1.28 10.99 -0.27
CA ASP A 34 -1.42 12.26 -1.00
C ASP A 34 -0.67 12.23 -2.34
N TYR A 35 0.53 11.64 -2.35
CA TYR A 35 1.28 11.46 -3.58
C TYR A 35 0.56 10.53 -4.56
N TYR A 36 0.02 9.40 -4.08
CA TYR A 36 -0.75 8.48 -4.91
C TYR A 36 -1.98 9.15 -5.55
N LEU A 37 -2.77 9.91 -4.78
CA LEU A 37 -3.92 10.65 -5.30
C LEU A 37 -3.51 11.63 -6.42
N SER A 38 -2.35 12.28 -6.27
CA SER A 38 -1.82 13.16 -7.32
C SER A 38 -1.41 12.40 -8.60
N LEU A 39 -1.05 11.12 -8.48
CA LEU A 39 -0.76 10.24 -9.62
C LEU A 39 -2.04 9.76 -10.28
N GLU A 40 -3.08 9.44 -9.50
CA GLU A 40 -4.39 9.08 -10.02
C GLU A 40 -4.96 10.22 -10.90
N ASP A 41 -4.88 11.46 -10.43
CA ASP A 41 -5.26 12.65 -11.21
C ASP A 41 -4.48 12.76 -12.54
N GLN A 42 -3.21 12.35 -12.55
CA GLN A 42 -2.39 12.34 -13.76
C GLN A 42 -2.76 11.18 -14.69
N ALA A 43 -3.03 10.01 -14.13
CA ALA A 43 -3.50 8.83 -14.85
C ALA A 43 -4.82 9.13 -15.59
N TRP A 44 -5.79 9.74 -14.91
CA TRP A 44 -7.05 10.15 -15.54
C TRP A 44 -6.86 11.17 -16.67
N LYS A 45 -5.89 12.08 -16.55
CA LYS A 45 -5.55 13.00 -17.65
C LYS A 45 -4.96 12.26 -18.86
N ILE A 46 -4.17 11.21 -18.65
CA ILE A 46 -3.64 10.38 -19.74
C ILE A 46 -4.78 9.65 -20.45
N VAL A 47 -5.65 8.98 -19.68
CA VAL A 47 -6.81 8.25 -20.22
C VAL A 47 -7.74 9.18 -21.00
N ASN A 48 -8.10 10.33 -20.42
CA ASN A 48 -9.03 11.28 -21.04
C ASN A 48 -8.47 11.98 -22.29
N ARG A 49 -7.14 12.12 -22.42
CA ARG A 49 -6.50 12.65 -23.64
C ARG A 49 -6.58 11.69 -24.83
N GLY A 50 -6.85 10.40 -24.58
CA GLY A 50 -6.99 9.36 -25.60
C GLY A 50 -8.38 9.26 -26.23
N SER A 51 -9.31 10.19 -25.94
CA SER A 51 -10.71 10.10 -26.36
C SER A 51 -10.87 10.16 -27.89
N GLY A 52 -11.10 9.01 -28.52
CA GLY A 52 -11.49 8.89 -29.93
C GLY A 52 -11.06 7.57 -30.58
N VAL A 53 -9.84 7.10 -30.30
CA VAL A 53 -9.30 5.81 -30.76
C VAL A 53 -8.32 5.28 -29.71
N TYR A 54 -8.52 4.03 -29.27
CA TYR A 54 -7.61 3.36 -28.33
C TYR A 54 -6.23 3.16 -28.97
N HIS A 55 -5.20 3.70 -28.31
CA HIS A 55 -3.81 3.54 -28.71
C HIS A 55 -3.00 3.11 -27.47
N PRO A 56 -2.67 1.81 -27.32
CA PRO A 56 -1.92 1.27 -26.18
C PRO A 56 -0.67 2.09 -25.84
N ASP A 57 0.09 2.49 -26.86
CA ASP A 57 1.33 3.28 -26.69
C ASP A 57 1.12 4.67 -26.09
N ARG A 58 -0.07 5.25 -26.25
CA ARG A 58 -0.41 6.58 -25.75
C ARG A 58 -1.07 6.55 -24.38
N ILE A 59 -1.60 5.40 -23.97
CA ILE A 59 -2.38 5.26 -22.74
C ILE A 59 -1.67 4.29 -21.79
N LEU A 60 -1.58 3.01 -22.13
CA LEU A 60 -1.05 1.97 -21.23
C LEU A 60 0.42 2.22 -20.88
N LYS A 61 1.25 2.55 -21.87
CA LYS A 61 2.68 2.73 -21.63
C LYS A 61 3.00 3.91 -20.69
N PRO A 62 2.42 5.12 -20.87
CA PRO A 62 2.57 6.20 -19.89
C PRO A 62 2.01 5.86 -18.50
N LEU A 63 0.88 5.14 -18.43
CA LEU A 63 0.30 4.69 -17.15
C LEU A 63 1.24 3.73 -16.42
N TYR A 64 1.71 2.69 -17.09
CA TYR A 64 2.66 1.74 -16.51
C TYR A 64 3.92 2.44 -16.03
N LYS A 65 4.49 3.34 -16.85
CA LYS A 65 5.67 4.12 -16.43
C LYS A 65 5.40 4.94 -15.16
N LEU A 66 4.21 5.54 -15.04
CA LEU A 66 3.80 6.32 -13.87
C LEU A 66 3.78 5.44 -12.61
N TYR A 67 3.09 4.29 -12.68
CA TYR A 67 2.95 3.38 -11.54
C TYR A 67 4.23 2.60 -11.22
N THR A 68 5.06 2.23 -12.21
CA THR A 68 6.40 1.68 -11.98
C THR A 68 7.26 2.65 -11.18
N MET A 69 7.26 3.94 -11.54
CA MET A 69 8.02 4.96 -10.80
C MET A 69 7.51 5.15 -9.38
N PHE A 70 6.21 4.98 -9.15
CA PHE A 70 5.61 5.06 -7.82
C PHE A 70 5.96 3.83 -6.97
N ALA A 71 5.55 2.65 -7.41
CA ALA A 71 5.65 1.39 -6.66
C ALA A 71 7.10 1.05 -6.33
N LEU A 72 8.00 1.07 -7.33
CA LEU A 72 9.39 0.63 -7.11
C LEU A 72 10.21 1.61 -6.27
N LYS A 73 9.84 2.89 -6.24
CA LYS A 73 10.58 3.92 -5.51
C LYS A 73 10.04 4.14 -4.10
N ASN A 74 8.72 4.01 -3.90
CA ASN A 74 8.07 4.45 -2.68
C ASN A 74 7.41 3.32 -1.88
N CYS A 75 7.10 2.16 -2.49
CA CYS A 75 6.59 0.99 -1.79
C CYS A 75 7.73 -0.02 -1.57
N SER A 76 8.58 0.24 -0.57
CA SER A 76 9.63 -0.69 -0.17
C SER A 76 9.09 -1.74 0.82
N HIS A 77 9.73 -2.91 0.87
CA HIS A 77 9.40 -3.96 1.86
C HIS A 77 9.52 -3.48 3.32
N GLU A 78 10.25 -2.40 3.59
CA GLU A 78 10.33 -1.79 4.93
C GLU A 78 9.01 -1.15 5.38
N LEU A 79 8.14 -0.80 4.43
CA LEU A 79 6.77 -0.36 4.69
C LEU A 79 5.80 -1.53 4.84
N GLU A 80 6.22 -2.78 4.68
CA GLU A 80 5.33 -3.96 4.70
C GLU A 80 5.48 -4.79 6.00
N ASP A 81 6.54 -4.55 6.79
CA ASP A 81 6.80 -5.33 8.01
C ASP A 81 6.00 -4.80 9.21
N TYR A 82 4.75 -5.25 9.31
CA TYR A 82 3.82 -4.93 10.39
C TYR A 82 3.71 -6.08 11.39
N GLU A 83 4.75 -6.28 12.20
CA GLU A 83 4.66 -7.28 13.27
C GLU A 83 3.75 -6.79 14.42
N LEU A 84 2.47 -7.15 14.34
CA LEU A 84 1.39 -6.77 15.27
C LEU A 84 0.99 -7.91 16.22
N THR A 85 1.98 -8.67 16.71
CA THR A 85 1.79 -9.85 17.59
C THR A 85 0.98 -9.56 18.86
N SER A 86 0.99 -8.32 19.36
CA SER A 86 0.13 -7.92 20.48
C SER A 86 -1.37 -8.02 20.19
N LEU A 87 -1.76 -8.04 18.91
CA LEU A 87 -3.15 -8.13 18.47
C LEU A 87 -3.59 -9.58 18.19
N ASP A 88 -2.72 -10.58 18.37
CA ASP A 88 -3.00 -11.98 18.03
C ASP A 88 -4.23 -12.58 18.73
N ARG A 89 -4.61 -12.00 19.87
CA ARG A 89 -5.80 -12.41 20.65
C ARG A 89 -7.11 -11.82 20.13
N ILE A 90 -7.05 -10.84 19.24
CA ILE A 90 -8.22 -10.19 18.67
C ILE A 90 -8.63 -10.96 17.42
N TYR A 91 -9.81 -11.56 17.45
CA TYR A 91 -10.34 -12.34 16.34
C TYR A 91 -10.45 -11.51 15.05
N GLU A 92 -10.92 -10.27 15.18
CA GLU A 92 -11.06 -9.33 14.07
C GLU A 92 -9.71 -8.98 13.43
N TRP A 93 -8.63 -8.95 14.22
CA TRP A 93 -7.28 -8.77 13.69
C TRP A 93 -6.88 -9.95 12.82
N LYS A 94 -7.18 -11.20 13.21
CA LYS A 94 -6.87 -12.38 12.40
C LYS A 94 -7.63 -12.43 11.08
N LEU A 95 -8.86 -11.94 11.06
CA LEU A 95 -9.61 -11.79 9.81
C LEU A 95 -8.98 -10.71 8.92
N LEU A 96 -8.68 -9.55 9.50
CA LEU A 96 -8.06 -8.45 8.77
C LEU A 96 -6.68 -8.83 8.24
N GLU A 97 -5.83 -9.46 9.05
CA GLU A 97 -4.48 -9.88 8.69
C GLU A 97 -4.49 -10.78 7.45
N ARG A 98 -5.43 -11.73 7.37
CA ARG A 98 -5.64 -12.56 6.19
C ARG A 98 -6.00 -11.71 4.96
N ASP A 99 -6.91 -10.75 5.12
CA ASP A 99 -7.38 -9.90 4.02
C ASP A 99 -6.26 -8.96 3.53
N LEU A 100 -5.45 -8.40 4.44
CA LEU A 100 -4.27 -7.60 4.11
C LEU A 100 -3.20 -8.45 3.39
N MET A 101 -2.95 -9.69 3.83
CA MET A 101 -2.03 -10.61 3.14
C MET A 101 -2.49 -10.93 1.72
N THR A 102 -3.80 -11.08 1.51
CA THR A 102 -4.39 -11.27 0.17
C THR A 102 -4.07 -10.10 -0.75
N VAL A 103 -4.33 -8.86 -0.30
CA VAL A 103 -4.03 -7.65 -1.09
C VAL A 103 -2.52 -7.54 -1.35
N ASN A 104 -1.70 -7.79 -0.34
CA ASN A 104 -0.24 -7.74 -0.46
C ASN A 104 0.28 -8.76 -1.49
N ASN A 105 -0.24 -9.99 -1.49
CA ASN A 105 0.18 -11.01 -2.46
C ASN A 105 -0.13 -10.59 -3.91
N LEU A 106 -1.30 -9.95 -4.14
CA LEU A 106 -1.64 -9.41 -5.45
C LEU A 106 -0.78 -8.22 -5.83
N PHE A 107 -0.46 -7.34 -4.87
CA PHE A 107 0.48 -6.25 -5.08
C PHE A 107 1.88 -6.76 -5.44
N GLU A 108 2.35 -7.83 -4.83
CA GLU A 108 3.65 -8.44 -5.19
C GLU A 108 3.64 -9.03 -6.60
N VAL A 109 2.54 -9.63 -7.04
CA VAL A 109 2.37 -10.05 -8.44
C VAL A 109 2.40 -8.83 -9.36
N PHE A 110 1.68 -7.75 -9.02
CA PHE A 110 1.69 -6.50 -9.77
C PHE A 110 3.09 -5.89 -9.86
N ARG A 111 3.82 -5.86 -8.75
CA ARG A 111 5.18 -5.35 -8.66
C ARG A 111 6.11 -6.12 -9.59
N GLN A 112 6.02 -7.45 -9.61
CA GLN A 112 6.78 -8.29 -10.55
C GLN A 112 6.46 -7.95 -12.00
N GLU A 113 5.19 -7.68 -12.34
CA GLU A 113 4.80 -7.20 -13.67
C GLU A 113 5.42 -5.82 -14.00
N LEU A 114 5.48 -4.91 -13.02
CA LEU A 114 6.10 -3.58 -13.20
C LEU A 114 7.63 -3.61 -13.30
N GLU A 115 8.28 -4.61 -12.69
CA GLU A 115 9.74 -4.82 -12.76
C GLU A 115 10.19 -5.42 -14.08
N LYS A 116 9.29 -6.04 -14.85
CA LYS A 116 9.62 -6.53 -16.18
C LYS A 116 10.18 -5.36 -17.00
N PRO A 117 11.40 -5.50 -17.57
CA PRO A 117 11.95 -4.45 -18.40
C PRO A 117 10.95 -4.18 -19.52
N LEU A 118 10.59 -2.91 -19.70
CA LEU A 118 9.89 -2.44 -20.90
C LEU A 118 10.83 -2.66 -22.09
N GLN A 119 10.93 -3.91 -22.56
CA GLN A 119 11.90 -4.32 -23.58
C GLN A 119 11.48 -3.68 -24.90
N ASN A 120 12.28 -2.70 -25.32
CA ASN A 120 12.08 -1.91 -26.53
C ASN A 120 10.80 -1.06 -26.54
N VAL A 121 10.88 0.04 -27.29
CA VAL A 121 9.83 1.06 -27.38
C VAL A 121 8.50 0.49 -27.92
N ASP A 122 8.52 -0.70 -28.53
CA ASP A 122 7.42 -1.29 -29.29
C ASP A 122 6.86 -2.61 -28.71
N ASN A 123 7.36 -3.12 -27.58
CA ASN A 123 7.02 -4.46 -27.08
C ASN A 123 6.44 -4.46 -25.65
N PHE A 124 5.51 -3.54 -25.38
CA PHE A 124 4.69 -3.62 -24.17
C PHE A 124 3.78 -4.85 -24.25
N ASP A 125 3.87 -5.74 -23.27
CA ASP A 125 3.04 -6.95 -23.20
C ASP A 125 1.64 -6.61 -22.67
N GLU A 126 0.80 -6.09 -23.57
CA GLU A 126 -0.59 -5.75 -23.29
C GLU A 126 -1.39 -6.95 -22.79
N LEU A 127 -1.06 -8.17 -23.25
CA LEU A 127 -1.76 -9.37 -22.82
C LEU A 127 -1.50 -9.65 -21.34
N SER A 128 -0.24 -9.57 -20.88
CA SER A 128 0.12 -9.72 -19.46
C SER A 128 -0.58 -8.68 -18.58
N ALA A 129 -0.68 -7.44 -19.06
CA ALA A 129 -1.39 -6.36 -18.37
C ALA A 129 -2.90 -6.63 -18.26
N LEU A 130 -3.52 -7.14 -19.33
CA LEU A 130 -4.94 -7.50 -19.34
C LEU A 130 -5.21 -8.73 -18.48
N ASP A 131 -4.35 -9.74 -18.50
CA ASP A 131 -4.48 -10.95 -17.68
C ASP A 131 -4.38 -10.61 -16.18
N PHE A 132 -3.47 -9.71 -15.80
CA PHE A 132 -3.41 -9.18 -14.44
C PHE A 132 -4.69 -8.43 -14.06
N THR A 133 -5.17 -7.54 -14.95
CA THR A 133 -6.41 -6.78 -14.74
C THR A 133 -7.61 -7.71 -14.56
N ASP A 134 -7.71 -8.76 -15.38
CA ASP A 134 -8.76 -9.76 -15.29
C ASP A 134 -8.66 -10.58 -14.00
N THR A 135 -7.45 -10.86 -13.53
CA THR A 135 -7.24 -11.50 -12.23
C THR A 135 -7.75 -10.61 -11.09
N VAL A 136 -7.40 -9.33 -11.08
CA VAL A 136 -7.81 -8.37 -10.02
C VAL A 136 -9.31 -8.12 -10.01
N PHE A 137 -9.95 -7.97 -11.18
CA PHE A 137 -11.36 -7.57 -11.26
C PHE A 137 -12.35 -8.73 -11.41
N LYS A 138 -11.92 -9.91 -11.88
CA LYS A 138 -12.82 -11.01 -12.24
C LYS A 138 -12.51 -12.34 -11.55
N ASP A 139 -11.35 -12.51 -10.91
CA ASP A 139 -11.04 -13.77 -10.26
C ASP A 139 -11.90 -13.97 -9.00
N LYS A 140 -12.74 -14.99 -9.03
CA LYS A 140 -13.60 -15.37 -7.91
C LYS A 140 -12.84 -15.91 -6.71
N HIS A 141 -11.59 -16.35 -6.90
CA HIS A 141 -10.73 -16.80 -5.80
C HIS A 141 -10.11 -15.62 -5.06
N TRP A 142 -10.06 -14.43 -5.69
CA TRP A 142 -9.46 -13.22 -5.15
C TRP A 142 -10.43 -12.02 -5.30
N PRO A 143 -11.58 -12.03 -4.61
CA PRO A 143 -12.61 -11.00 -4.75
C PRO A 143 -12.16 -9.70 -4.06
N ILE A 144 -11.37 -8.87 -4.77
CA ILE A 144 -10.78 -7.64 -4.22
C ILE A 144 -11.82 -6.62 -3.73
N PRO A 145 -12.89 -6.31 -4.49
CA PRO A 145 -13.92 -5.39 -4.00
C PRO A 145 -14.53 -5.85 -2.67
N GLU A 146 -14.90 -7.12 -2.57
CA GLU A 146 -15.46 -7.71 -1.36
C GLU A 146 -14.44 -7.76 -0.22
N THR A 147 -13.15 -7.91 -0.53
CA THR A 147 -12.07 -7.85 0.46
C THR A 147 -11.96 -6.45 1.04
N PHE A 148 -12.05 -5.39 0.23
CA PHE A 148 -12.06 -4.01 0.74
C PHE A 148 -13.31 -3.70 1.57
N ASP A 149 -14.50 -4.14 1.15
CA ASP A 149 -15.73 -4.01 1.95
C ASP A 149 -15.57 -4.70 3.31
N GLN A 150 -14.92 -5.87 3.33
CA GLN A 150 -14.67 -6.61 4.56
C GLN A 150 -13.65 -5.91 5.46
N ILE A 151 -12.59 -5.35 4.90
CA ILE A 151 -11.60 -4.52 5.62
C ILE A 151 -12.31 -3.32 6.27
N GLU A 152 -13.12 -2.58 5.51
CA GLU A 152 -13.91 -1.45 6.04
C GLU A 152 -14.84 -1.88 7.17
N ASN A 153 -15.59 -2.98 6.97
CA ASN A 153 -16.51 -3.51 7.97
C ASN A 153 -15.79 -3.89 9.27
N ILE A 154 -14.63 -4.53 9.19
CA ILE A 154 -13.82 -4.88 10.37
C ILE A 154 -13.31 -3.63 11.08
N MET A 155 -12.81 -2.65 10.33
CA MET A 155 -12.29 -1.41 10.89
C MET A 155 -13.37 -0.58 11.59
N VAL A 156 -14.46 -0.31 10.88
CA VAL A 156 -15.48 0.66 11.27
C VAL A 156 -16.56 0.00 12.11
N ASN A 157 -17.26 -1.00 11.55
CA ASN A 157 -18.44 -1.58 12.19
C ASN A 157 -18.08 -2.50 13.36
N GLN A 158 -16.97 -3.22 13.25
CA GLN A 158 -16.48 -4.11 14.33
C GLN A 158 -15.54 -3.40 15.30
N GLY A 159 -15.16 -2.15 15.03
CA GLY A 159 -14.43 -1.26 15.94
C GLY A 159 -13.02 -1.74 16.26
N LEU A 160 -12.29 -2.30 15.28
CA LEU A 160 -10.97 -2.90 15.50
C LEU A 160 -9.98 -1.95 16.16
N TYR A 161 -9.91 -0.69 15.74
CA TYR A 161 -8.99 0.29 16.32
C TYR A 161 -9.20 0.49 17.82
N TYR A 162 -10.45 0.51 18.27
CA TYR A 162 -10.76 0.63 19.69
C TYR A 162 -10.35 -0.64 20.45
N LYS A 163 -10.69 -1.82 19.93
CA LYS A 163 -10.32 -3.12 20.53
C LYS A 163 -8.80 -3.27 20.64
N ALA A 164 -8.07 -2.94 19.57
CA ALA A 164 -6.61 -2.93 19.55
C ALA A 164 -6.03 -1.98 20.60
N MET A 165 -6.59 -0.79 20.76
CA MET A 165 -6.13 0.16 21.77
C MET A 165 -6.31 -0.37 23.21
N VAL A 166 -7.45 -1.01 23.50
CA VAL A 166 -7.73 -1.59 24.82
C VAL A 166 -6.79 -2.77 25.09
N GLU A 167 -6.66 -3.72 24.16
CA GLU A 167 -5.81 -4.90 24.32
C GLU A 167 -4.34 -4.51 24.54
N VAL A 168 -3.82 -3.58 23.75
CA VAL A 168 -2.41 -3.16 23.86
C VAL A 168 -2.16 -2.40 25.15
N LYS A 169 -3.13 -1.61 25.65
CA LYS A 169 -3.03 -0.96 26.96
C LYS A 169 -2.90 -1.98 28.10
N ASP A 170 -3.62 -3.09 28.01
CA ASP A 170 -3.57 -4.16 29.00
C ASP A 170 -2.27 -4.98 28.88
N GLN A 171 -1.61 -4.95 27.72
CA GLN A 171 -0.38 -5.67 27.41
C GLN A 171 0.91 -4.81 27.38
N VAL A 172 0.88 -3.53 27.78
CA VAL A 172 2.05 -2.61 27.66
C VAL A 172 3.31 -3.19 28.31
N CYS A 173 3.17 -3.87 29.44
CA CYS A 173 4.28 -4.46 30.17
C CYS A 173 4.92 -5.66 29.44
N SER A 174 4.16 -6.37 28.58
CA SER A 174 4.62 -7.55 27.85
C SER A 174 4.99 -7.28 26.39
N SER A 175 4.32 -6.32 25.73
CA SER A 175 4.50 -6.07 24.30
C SER A 175 5.69 -5.15 23.96
N GLN A 176 6.27 -4.46 24.95
CA GLN A 176 7.33 -3.45 24.79
C GLN A 176 7.02 -2.31 23.79
N LYS A 177 5.80 -2.27 23.23
CA LYS A 177 5.34 -1.24 22.29
C LYS A 177 4.30 -0.37 22.96
N ALA A 178 4.37 0.94 22.70
CA ALA A 178 3.31 1.85 23.15
C ALA A 178 2.04 1.62 22.32
N ALA A 179 0.86 1.76 22.94
CA ALA A 179 -0.43 1.63 22.24
C ALA A 179 -0.53 2.54 21.00
N GLN A 180 0.02 3.75 21.06
CA GLN A 180 0.07 4.67 19.91
C GLN A 180 0.89 4.11 18.74
N GLN A 181 2.00 3.41 19.02
CA GLN A 181 2.83 2.79 17.98
C GLN A 181 2.07 1.64 17.30
N VAL A 182 1.36 0.82 18.08
CA VAL A 182 0.56 -0.28 17.53
C VAL A 182 -0.58 0.24 16.66
N ILE A 183 -1.30 1.27 17.11
CA ILE A 183 -2.35 1.88 16.30
C ILE A 183 -1.79 2.52 15.03
N TYR A 184 -0.62 3.16 15.10
CA TYR A 184 0.04 3.71 13.93
C TYR A 184 0.46 2.62 12.93
N GLN A 185 1.00 1.49 13.41
CA GLN A 185 1.34 0.35 12.57
C GLN A 185 0.11 -0.25 11.91
N LEU A 186 -0.98 -0.43 12.66
CA LEU A 186 -2.26 -0.89 12.13
C LEU A 186 -2.80 0.06 11.04
N TYR A 187 -2.79 1.36 11.31
CA TYR A 187 -3.20 2.39 10.34
C TYR A 187 -2.35 2.36 9.07
N SER A 188 -1.03 2.21 9.21
CA SER A 188 -0.11 2.17 8.08
C SER A 188 -0.33 0.92 7.22
N ALA A 189 -0.53 -0.25 7.84
CA ALA A 189 -0.80 -1.50 7.13
C ALA A 189 -2.06 -1.43 6.27
N ILE A 190 -3.16 -0.94 6.85
CA ILE A 190 -4.42 -0.74 6.13
C ILE A 190 -4.24 0.29 5.03
N SER A 191 -3.66 1.45 5.36
CA SER A 191 -3.49 2.54 4.39
C SER A 191 -2.63 2.15 3.20
N LEU A 192 -1.65 1.26 3.39
CA LEU A 192 -0.83 0.76 2.30
C LEU A 192 -1.63 -0.13 1.35
N THR A 193 -2.61 -0.91 1.86
CA THR A 193 -3.47 -1.73 0.99
C THR A 193 -4.48 -0.92 0.18
N GLU A 194 -4.72 0.34 0.52
CA GLU A 194 -5.60 1.25 -0.22
C GLU A 194 -4.91 1.92 -1.43
N LEU A 195 -3.58 1.78 -1.57
CA LEU A 195 -2.76 2.35 -2.65
C LEU A 195 -2.63 1.38 -3.83
#